data_AF-A0A0M8MJX3-F1
#
_entry.id   AF-A0A0M8MJX3-F1
#
_cell.length_a   1.000
_cell.length_b   1.000
_cell.length_c   1.000
_cell.angle_alpha   90.00
_cell.angle_beta   90.00
_cell.angle_gamma   90.00
#
_symmetry.space_group_name_H-M   'P 1'
#
loop_
_entity.id
_entity.type
_entity.pdbx_description
1 polymer ?
#
loop_
_entity_poly.entity_id
_entity_poly.type
_entity_poly.pdbx_seq_one_letter_code
_entity_poly.pdbx_strand_id
1 'polypeptide(L)'
;MAGITNWLNFQYHVTKRMLEVAPRRSKKIKMLYIEYAAPAGSERVIKYRFRNALWYTFNNEDILNTRIPLPESSEGNEVTLTVHGFFRKNIYTLLLKPEYIHVIKIIQA
;
A
#
# COMPACT_ATOMS: atom_id res chain seq x y z
N MET A 1 -12.50 -22.52 -8.05
CA MET A 1 -11.36 -22.91 -7.19
C MET A 1 -10.30 -21.80 -7.01
N ALA A 2 -10.16 -20.82 -7.92
CA ALA A 2 -9.16 -19.75 -7.80
C ALA A 2 -9.34 -18.80 -6.58
N GLY A 3 -10.57 -18.54 -6.14
CA GLY A 3 -10.85 -17.63 -5.03
C GLY A 3 -10.34 -18.12 -3.65
N ILE A 4 -10.42 -19.42 -3.38
CA ILE A 4 -10.01 -20.00 -2.08
C ILE A 4 -8.49 -20.00 -1.95
N THR A 5 -7.76 -20.35 -3.02
CA THR A 5 -6.29 -20.34 -3.04
C THR A 5 -5.72 -18.94 -2.83
N ASN A 6 -6.34 -17.93 -3.45
CA ASN A 6 -5.96 -16.53 -3.27
C ASN A 6 -6.22 -16.05 -1.84
N TRP A 7 -7.35 -16.45 -1.25
CA TRP A 7 -7.68 -16.12 0.13
C TRP A 7 -6.71 -16.77 1.15
N LEU A 8 -6.38 -18.05 0.97
CA LEU A 8 -5.41 -18.74 1.83
C LEU A 8 -4.01 -18.11 1.75
N ASN A 9 -3.55 -17.77 0.54
CA ASN A 9 -2.29 -17.08 0.35
C ASN A 9 -2.29 -15.70 1.03
N PHE A 10 -3.41 -14.98 0.96
CA PHE A 10 -3.58 -13.70 1.65
C PHE A 10 -3.48 -13.86 3.16
N GLN A 11 -4.25 -14.78 3.75
CA GLN A 11 -4.21 -15.05 5.17
C GLN A 11 -2.80 -15.47 5.62
N TYR A 12 -2.15 -16.38 4.89
CA TYR A 12 -0.78 -16.79 5.18
C TYR A 12 0.20 -15.61 5.20
N HIS A 13 0.14 -14.72 4.21
CA HIS A 13 1.00 -13.53 4.16
C HIS A 13 0.73 -12.60 5.35
N VAL A 14 -0.55 -12.34 5.65
CA VAL A 14 -0.94 -11.48 6.77
C VAL A 14 -0.47 -12.07 8.10
N THR A 15 -0.72 -13.35 8.36
CA THR A 15 -0.29 -14.04 9.59
C THR A 15 1.23 -14.03 9.72
N LYS A 16 1.97 -14.33 8.64
CA LYS A 16 3.44 -14.26 8.64
C LYS A 16 3.92 -12.86 9.03
N ARG A 17 3.36 -11.81 8.43
CA ARG A 17 3.70 -10.41 8.76
C ARG A 17 3.29 -10.05 10.18
N MET A 18 2.17 -10.55 10.67
CA MET A 18 1.77 -10.35 12.06
C MET A 18 2.83 -10.91 13.01
N LEU A 19 3.31 -12.14 12.78
CA LEU A 19 4.38 -12.74 13.59
C LEU A 19 5.69 -11.94 13.52
N GLU A 20 6.06 -11.41 12.35
CA GLU A 20 7.25 -10.54 12.20
C GLU A 20 7.12 -9.17 12.91
N VAL A 21 5.90 -8.65 13.02
CA VAL A 21 5.61 -7.34 13.62
C VAL A 21 5.30 -7.46 15.11
N ALA A 22 4.77 -8.59 15.58
CA ALA A 22 4.39 -8.89 16.96
C ALA A 22 5.51 -8.69 18.01
N PRO A 23 6.80 -9.01 17.76
CA PRO A 23 7.86 -8.76 18.75
C PRO A 23 8.36 -7.30 18.77
N ARG A 24 7.99 -6.46 17.80
CA ARG A 24 8.53 -5.09 17.69
C ARG A 24 7.97 -4.18 18.80
N ARG A 25 8.85 -3.44 19.49
CA ARG A 25 8.49 -2.49 20.56
C ARG A 25 7.47 -1.43 20.14
N SER A 26 7.62 -0.87 18.94
CA SER A 26 6.66 0.09 18.38
C SER A 26 5.81 -0.56 17.29
N LYS A 27 4.49 -0.50 17.46
CA LYS A 27 3.50 -0.91 16.46
C LYS A 27 3.07 0.21 15.50
N LYS A 28 3.59 1.43 15.68
CA LYS A 28 3.27 2.56 14.78
C LYS A 28 3.62 2.22 13.34
N ILE A 29 2.69 2.48 12.43
CA ILE A 29 2.93 2.41 10.98
C ILE A 29 3.81 3.60 10.62
N LYS A 30 4.90 3.37 9.90
CA LYS A 30 5.77 4.45 9.39
C LYS A 30 5.97 4.27 7.89
N MET A 31 5.71 5.33 7.13
CA MET A 31 6.12 5.38 5.72
C MET A 31 7.65 5.42 5.66
N LEU A 32 8.25 4.51 4.89
CA LEU A 32 9.69 4.52 4.63
C LEU A 32 9.99 5.28 3.34
N TYR A 33 9.24 5.00 2.28
CA TYR A 33 9.26 5.76 1.04
C TYR A 33 7.93 5.58 0.29
N ILE A 34 7.63 6.55 -0.57
CA ILE A 34 6.64 6.46 -1.63
C ILE A 34 7.20 7.22 -2.83
N GLU A 35 7.31 6.56 -3.96
CA GLU A 35 7.98 7.10 -5.15
C GLU A 35 7.29 6.58 -6.41
N TYR A 36 7.40 7.33 -7.51
CA TYR A 36 7.13 6.79 -8.83
C TYR A 36 8.34 6.04 -9.34
N ALA A 37 8.13 4.80 -9.75
CA ALA A 37 9.04 4.09 -10.62
C ALA A 37 8.48 4.21 -12.04
N ALA A 38 9.17 4.97 -12.88
CA ALA A 38 8.91 5.03 -14.32
C ALA A 38 10.06 4.29 -15.03
N PRO A 39 9.92 2.99 -15.36
CA PRO A 39 10.79 2.42 -16.37
C PRO A 39 10.52 3.18 -17.67
N ALA A 40 11.58 3.70 -18.31
CA ALA A 40 11.46 4.47 -19.54
C ALA A 40 10.57 3.74 -20.57
N GLY A 41 9.43 4.33 -20.91
CA GLY A 41 8.50 3.83 -21.94
C GLY A 41 7.41 2.85 -21.46
N SER A 42 7.07 2.77 -20.17
CA SER A 42 5.96 1.91 -19.69
C SER A 42 5.15 2.55 -18.55
N GLU A 43 3.99 1.95 -18.26
CA GLU A 43 3.04 2.30 -17.19
C GLU A 43 3.73 2.80 -15.91
N ARG A 44 3.26 3.94 -15.38
CA ARG A 44 3.80 4.50 -14.13
C ARG A 44 3.47 3.57 -12.97
N VAL A 45 4.45 3.22 -12.15
CA VAL A 45 4.25 2.36 -10.98
C VAL A 45 4.45 3.15 -9.70
N ILE A 46 3.45 3.18 -8.82
CA ILE A 46 3.65 3.66 -7.45
C ILE A 46 4.39 2.57 -6.69
N LYS A 47 5.60 2.89 -6.22
CA LYS A 47 6.37 2.02 -5.34
C LYS A 47 6.36 2.62 -3.93
N TYR A 48 5.93 1.83 -2.95
CA TYR A 48 5.86 2.29 -1.57
C TYR A 48 6.36 1.24 -0.61
N ARG A 49 6.77 1.69 0.57
CA ARG A 49 7.11 0.78 1.66
C ARG A 49 6.76 1.38 2.99
N PHE A 50 6.10 0.56 3.80
CA PHE A 50 5.71 0.92 5.15
C PHE A 50 6.32 -0.06 6.15
N ARG A 51 6.82 0.47 7.27
CA ARG A 51 7.20 -0.31 8.44
C ARG A 51 5.95 -0.65 9.24
N ASN A 52 5.89 -1.89 9.69
CA ASN A 52 4.77 -2.45 10.49
C ASN A 52 3.43 -2.52 9.74
N ALA A 53 3.47 -2.51 8.40
CA ALA A 53 2.32 -2.82 7.57
C ALA A 53 2.19 -4.34 7.39
N LEU A 54 0.95 -4.82 7.46
CA LEU A 54 0.56 -6.21 7.29
C LEU A 54 0.05 -6.44 5.86
N TRP A 55 -0.90 -5.60 5.42
CA TRP A 55 -1.43 -5.54 4.06
C TRP A 55 -1.87 -4.11 3.73
N TYR A 56 -2.36 -3.91 2.50
CA TYR A 56 -2.81 -2.63 2.01
C TYR A 56 -4.19 -2.76 1.35
N THR A 57 -4.93 -1.67 1.30
CA THR A 57 -6.14 -1.54 0.47
C THR A 57 -5.93 -0.35 -0.46
N PHE A 58 -6.11 -0.56 -1.76
CA PHE A 58 -6.03 0.47 -2.78
C PHE A 58 -7.31 0.46 -3.60
N ASN A 59 -7.97 1.61 -3.74
CA ASN A 59 -9.26 1.73 -4.46
C ASN A 59 -10.29 0.65 -4.05
N ASN A 60 -10.41 0.41 -2.73
CA ASN A 60 -11.28 -0.60 -2.11
C ASN A 60 -10.92 -2.08 -2.39
N GLU A 61 -9.76 -2.35 -2.98
CA GLU A 61 -9.26 -3.71 -3.17
C GLU A 61 -8.08 -4.00 -2.25
N ASP A 62 -8.12 -5.14 -1.56
CA ASP A 62 -7.03 -5.58 -0.70
C ASP A 62 -5.87 -6.14 -1.53
N ILE A 63 -4.69 -5.56 -1.32
CA ILE A 63 -3.47 -5.90 -2.05
C ILE A 63 -2.32 -6.18 -1.08
N LEU A 64 -1.47 -7.11 -1.47
CA LEU A 64 -0.22 -7.44 -0.76
C LEU A 64 1.01 -6.81 -1.42
N ASN A 65 0.86 -6.41 -2.68
CA ASN A 65 1.94 -5.84 -3.45
C ASN A 65 2.33 -4.47 -2.91
N THR A 66 3.60 -4.13 -3.12
CA THR A 66 4.19 -2.81 -2.77
C THR A 66 4.41 -1.92 -4.00
N ARG A 67 3.84 -2.38 -5.12
CA ARG A 67 3.90 -1.77 -6.45
C ARG A 67 2.50 -1.78 -7.01
N ILE A 68 2.00 -0.61 -7.38
CA ILE A 68 0.70 -0.44 -8.00
C ILE A 68 0.93 0.16 -9.38
N PRO A 69 0.61 -0.57 -10.47
CA PRO A 69 0.59 0.02 -11.80
C PRO A 69 -0.55 1.03 -11.86
N LEU A 70 -0.26 2.21 -12.42
CA LEU A 70 -1.26 3.23 -12.70
C LEU A 70 -1.53 3.25 -14.21
N PRO A 71 -2.80 3.23 -14.63
CA PRO A 71 -3.13 3.51 -16.02
C PRO A 71 -2.68 4.92 -16.39
N GLU A 72 -2.24 5.11 -17.64
CA GLU A 72 -1.71 6.39 -18.16
C GLU A 72 -2.66 7.57 -17.93
N SER A 73 -3.97 7.33 -17.91
CA SER A 73 -5.03 8.32 -17.67
C SER A 73 -5.24 8.70 -16.19
N SER A 74 -4.36 8.28 -15.28
CA SER A 74 -4.54 8.52 -13.82
C SER A 74 -4.07 9.90 -13.36
N GLU A 75 -3.63 10.77 -14.27
CA GLU A 75 -3.12 12.09 -13.94
C GLU A 75 -4.19 12.98 -13.31
N GLY A 76 -3.87 13.60 -12.17
CA GLY A 76 -4.79 14.46 -11.43
C GLY A 76 -5.78 13.72 -10.53
N ASN A 77 -5.81 12.39 -10.57
CA ASN A 77 -6.71 11.61 -9.72
C ASN A 77 -6.21 11.55 -8.27
N GLU A 78 -7.15 11.68 -7.35
CA GLU A 78 -6.94 11.34 -5.95
C GLU A 78 -7.16 9.85 -5.76
N VAL A 79 -6.15 9.16 -5.23
CA VAL A 79 -6.24 7.74 -4.89
C VAL A 79 -6.07 7.56 -3.39
N THR A 80 -6.80 6.59 -2.84
CA THR A 80 -6.75 6.28 -1.41
C THR A 80 -5.97 4.98 -1.20
N LEU A 81 -4.89 5.09 -0.44
CA LEU A 81 -4.10 3.95 0.02
C LEU A 81 -4.29 3.78 1.53
N THR A 82 -4.96 2.71 1.93
CA THR A 82 -5.08 2.33 3.33
C THR A 82 -3.98 1.33 3.68
N VAL A 83 -3.20 1.64 4.70
CA VAL A 83 -2.15 0.77 5.23
C VAL A 83 -2.65 0.14 6.51
N HIS A 84 -2.77 -1.18 6.53
CA HIS A 84 -3.25 -1.91 7.70
C HIS A 84 -2.06 -2.42 8.52
N GLY A 85 -2.08 -2.12 9.80
CA GLY A 85 -1.08 -2.54 10.77
C GLY A 85 -1.70 -3.36 11.90
N PHE A 86 -0.92 -3.59 12.95
CA PHE A 86 -1.39 -4.32 14.12
C PHE A 86 -2.35 -3.42 14.95
N PHE A 87 -3.66 -3.73 14.90
CA PHE A 87 -4.77 -3.01 15.55
C PHE A 87 -4.86 -1.52 15.22
N ARG A 88 -4.37 -1.11 14.05
CA ARG A 88 -4.40 0.29 13.59
C ARG A 88 -4.33 0.34 12.08
N LYS A 89 -4.82 1.41 11.49
CA LYS A 89 -4.70 1.68 10.06
C LYS A 89 -4.36 3.14 9.81
N ASN A 90 -3.56 3.39 8.78
CA ASN A 90 -3.29 4.73 8.29
C ASN A 90 -3.88 4.87 6.89
N ILE A 91 -4.71 5.87 6.67
CA ILE A 91 -5.32 6.17 5.37
C ILE A 91 -4.55 7.34 4.76
N TYR A 92 -3.97 7.12 3.58
CA TYR A 92 -3.23 8.11 2.81
C TYR A 92 -4.04 8.50 1.58
N THR A 93 -4.35 9.79 1.45
CA THR A 93 -4.89 10.36 0.22
C THR A 93 -3.72 10.88 -0.61
N LEU A 94 -3.53 10.31 -1.79
CA LEU A 94 -2.43 10.59 -2.69
C LEU A 94 -2.98 11.32 -3.92
N LEU A 95 -2.43 12.48 -4.24
CA LEU A 95 -2.66 13.17 -5.50
C LEU A 95 -1.59 12.76 -6.49
N LEU A 96 -2.02 12.16 -7.60
CA LEU A 96 -1.13 11.71 -8.66
C LEU A 96 -0.81 12.88 -9.58
N LYS A 97 0.42 13.42 -9.50
CA LYS A 97 0.93 14.40 -10.47
C LYS A 97 1.79 13.70 -11.53
N PRO A 98 2.11 14.37 -12.66
CA PRO A 98 2.90 13.76 -13.73
C PRO A 98 4.29 13.28 -13.29
N GLU A 99 4.95 14.03 -12.40
CA GLU A 99 6.34 13.78 -12.02
C GLU A 99 6.51 13.27 -10.59
N TYR A 100 5.52 13.48 -9.71
CA TYR A 100 5.62 13.14 -8.29
C TYR A 100 4.27 12.79 -7.65
N ILE A 101 4.33 12.14 -6.49
CA ILE A 101 3.15 11.81 -5.69
C ILE A 101 3.07 12.83 -4.55
N HIS A 102 1.94 13.50 -4.43
CA HIS A 102 1.70 14.40 -3.31
C HIS A 102 0.79 13.73 -2.28
N VAL A 103 1.26 13.57 -1.04
CA VAL A 103 0.43 13.07 0.06
C VAL A 103 -0.40 14.25 0.59
N ILE A 104 -1.69 14.28 0.26
CA ILE A 104 -2.59 15.38 0.68
C ILE A 104 -2.98 15.22 2.14
N LYS A 105 -3.31 13.99 2.54
CA LYS A 105 -3.92 13.72 3.85
C LYS A 105 -3.45 12.40 4.41
N ILE A 106 -3.23 12.38 5.72
CA ILE A 106 -2.94 11.18 6.50
C ILE A 106 -3.93 11.12 7.66
N ILE A 107 -4.77 10.09 7.69
CA ILE A 107 -5.69 9.83 8.81
C ILE A 107 -5.18 8.59 9.54
N GLN A 108 -4.99 8.69 10.85
CA GLN A 108 -4.64 7.56 11.71
C GLN A 108 -5.91 7.11 12.42
N ALA A 109 -6.27 5.84 12.24
CA ALA A 109 -7.46 5.22 12.82
C ALA A 109 -7.12 3.89 13.52
#